data_AF-A0A060SDA3-F1
#
_entry.id   AF-A0A060SDA3-F1
#
_cell.length_a   1.000
_cell.length_b   1.000
_cell.length_c   1.000
_cell.angle_alpha   90.00
_cell.angle_beta   90.00
_cell.angle_gamma   90.00
#
_symmetry.space_group_name_H-M   'P 1'
#
loop_
_entity.id
_entity.type
_entity.pdbx_description
1 polymer ?
#
loop_
_entity_poly.entity_id
_entity_poly.type
_entity_poly.pdbx_seq_one_letter_code
_entity_poly.pdbx_strand_id
1 'polypeptide(L)'
;MSVDREVHLVQTHDMTGLPKTGEQHATIIKEDMVRMRDKFGVHPIAWVTDDGPDGKGARNLLRKLLPWLMTFLCWGHQSNLLAGDYLVFPAYKDTVDAAIEVVRWFNNHGAALDLLNEAQLFTYKRVLSLIHPALTRWTTNFQSASRLLVLRPALEACVARNRQTLVEIGEKSQTSNAKETARRVIASIDDKAFWTRLDRVEAHLKPLAIATNILQASHARLDHVLLTLANLYRIYTSDSVEEDVRNHMLSRLELRWKKGAGRDQSLFVLAVFFNPYIRGYCFNRAVLPPATLFQLASDAFARFYDRTPDPAFTDALIDYSQQRAEFSDENMRLDYHKATASDHDKDIDLVRAWSWIDASEDALAVCPGCNGIVKLAIRILSAAVNSAGPECVFSDFGKTRTKDRNRLRPSHVHDISTLRMALRREHVAAGRSNQRPKRKLGSDYEPMAPGSNMSIRSSTRTPDQHHDPIFDDDDSDAFRQLGEALVNAAIDSSDPDQDLDAGDEPEEPTEAPGPSAPASADWAPSSHG
;
A
#
# COMPACT_ATOMS: atom_id res chain seq x y z
N MET A 1 -13.36 -9.04 0.13
CA MET A 1 -14.20 -7.89 -0.22
C MET A 1 -14.16 -6.86 0.89
N SER A 2 -14.44 -5.59 0.57
CA SER A 2 -14.67 -4.53 1.56
C SER A 2 -16.12 -4.07 1.42
N VAL A 3 -16.88 -4.05 2.51
CA VAL A 3 -18.28 -3.58 2.57
C VAL A 3 -18.41 -2.72 3.82
N ASP A 4 -19.00 -1.53 3.71
CA ASP A 4 -19.11 -0.56 4.81
C ASP A 4 -17.77 -0.30 5.52
N ARG A 5 -16.69 -0.27 4.73
CA ARG A 5 -15.28 -0.11 5.19
C ARG A 5 -14.77 -1.25 6.08
N GLU A 6 -15.44 -2.39 6.09
CA GLU A 6 -15.01 -3.62 6.75
C GLU A 6 -14.53 -4.66 5.74
N VAL A 7 -13.38 -5.28 6.03
CA VAL A 7 -12.75 -6.26 5.13
C VAL A 7 -13.19 -7.68 5.48
N HIS A 8 -13.88 -8.35 4.56
CA HIS A 8 -14.28 -9.75 4.66
C HIS A 8 -13.46 -10.65 3.73
N LEU A 9 -12.94 -11.77 4.25
CA LEU A 9 -12.34 -12.81 3.43
C LEU A 9 -13.45 -13.60 2.72
N VAL A 10 -13.42 -13.62 1.39
CA VAL A 10 -14.46 -14.26 0.57
C VAL A 10 -14.04 -15.65 0.13
N GLN A 11 -12.82 -15.75 -0.37
CA GLN A 11 -12.25 -16.98 -0.92
C GLN A 11 -10.72 -16.91 -0.83
N THR A 12 -10.08 -18.07 -0.84
CA THR A 12 -8.64 -18.23 -0.99
C THR A 12 -8.39 -19.30 -2.03
N HIS A 13 -7.53 -18.99 -3.00
CA HIS A 13 -7.21 -19.88 -4.10
C HIS A 13 -5.80 -20.42 -3.92
N ASP A 14 -5.64 -21.74 -4.07
CA ASP A 14 -4.33 -22.37 -4.13
C ASP A 14 -3.86 -22.36 -5.58
N MET A 15 -2.77 -21.66 -5.85
CA MET A 15 -2.21 -21.47 -7.19
C MET A 15 -1.15 -22.53 -7.55
N THR A 16 -0.92 -23.55 -6.70
CA THR A 16 0.04 -24.61 -7.01
C THR A 16 -0.34 -25.35 -8.30
N GLY A 17 0.58 -25.37 -9.26
CA GLY A 17 0.39 -26.02 -10.56
C GLY A 17 -0.41 -25.19 -11.59
N LEU A 18 -0.85 -23.98 -11.23
CA LEU A 18 -1.56 -23.07 -12.14
C LEU A 18 -0.63 -22.01 -12.72
N PRO A 19 -0.89 -21.55 -13.96
CA PRO A 19 -0.11 -20.49 -14.57
C PRO A 19 -0.31 -19.16 -13.82
N LYS A 20 0.80 -18.46 -13.54
CA LYS A 20 0.78 -17.12 -12.91
C LYS A 20 0.65 -16.03 -13.98
N THR A 21 -0.43 -16.07 -14.76
CA THR A 21 -0.69 -15.10 -15.83
C THR A 21 -1.86 -14.19 -15.50
N GLY A 22 -1.95 -13.07 -16.22
CA GLY A 22 -3.06 -12.13 -16.07
C GLY A 22 -4.42 -12.73 -16.44
N GLU A 23 -4.47 -13.64 -17.42
CA GLU A 23 -5.69 -14.32 -17.86
C GLU A 23 -6.23 -15.24 -16.78
N GLN A 24 -5.34 -16.04 -16.17
CA GLN A 24 -5.72 -16.94 -15.09
C GLN A 24 -6.25 -16.14 -13.89
N HIS A 25 -5.55 -15.07 -13.53
CA HIS A 25 -5.96 -14.20 -12.43
C HIS A 25 -7.31 -13.50 -12.76
N ALA A 26 -7.52 -13.00 -13.97
CA ALA A 26 -8.81 -12.41 -14.38
C ALA A 26 -9.97 -13.41 -14.35
N THR A 27 -9.72 -14.68 -14.69
CA THR A 27 -10.73 -15.75 -14.59
C THR A 27 -11.15 -15.97 -13.14
N ILE A 28 -10.19 -16.12 -12.23
CA ILE A 28 -10.44 -16.26 -10.79
C ILE A 28 -11.25 -15.06 -10.25
N ILE A 29 -10.87 -13.84 -10.66
CA ILE A 29 -11.57 -12.61 -10.23
C ILE A 29 -13.04 -12.67 -10.65
N LYS A 30 -13.35 -13.04 -11.90
CA LYS A 30 -14.73 -13.14 -12.39
C LYS A 30 -15.55 -14.19 -11.63
N GLU A 31 -14.97 -15.36 -11.36
CA GLU A 31 -15.61 -16.41 -10.56
C GLU A 31 -15.92 -15.92 -9.13
N ASP A 32 -14.97 -15.23 -8.51
CA ASP A 32 -15.16 -14.64 -7.19
C ASP A 32 -16.23 -13.53 -7.20
N MET A 33 -16.32 -12.73 -8.26
CA MET A 33 -17.38 -11.72 -8.41
C MET A 33 -18.77 -12.36 -8.51
N VAL A 34 -18.91 -13.47 -9.25
CA VAL A 34 -20.16 -14.24 -9.32
C VAL A 34 -20.51 -14.78 -7.94
N ARG A 35 -19.54 -15.37 -7.23
CA ARG A 35 -19.74 -15.85 -5.85
C ARG A 35 -20.15 -14.72 -4.89
N MET A 36 -19.55 -13.54 -5.01
CA MET A 36 -19.92 -12.37 -4.19
C MET A 36 -21.38 -11.97 -4.40
N ARG A 37 -21.85 -12.00 -5.65
CA ARG A 37 -23.23 -11.70 -6.01
C ARG A 37 -24.19 -12.77 -5.51
N ASP A 38 -23.95 -14.03 -5.86
CA ASP A 38 -24.92 -15.11 -5.67
C ASP A 38 -25.02 -15.54 -4.21
N LYS A 39 -23.90 -15.55 -3.48
CA LYS A 39 -23.86 -16.02 -2.10
C LYS A 39 -24.07 -14.91 -1.06
N PHE A 40 -23.63 -13.69 -1.37
CA PHE A 40 -23.62 -12.59 -0.40
C PHE A 40 -24.50 -11.40 -0.81
N GLY A 41 -25.08 -11.41 -2.02
CA GLY A 41 -25.87 -10.29 -2.52
C GLY A 41 -25.06 -9.01 -2.75
N VAL A 42 -23.73 -9.11 -2.85
CA VAL A 42 -22.84 -7.96 -2.99
C VAL A 42 -22.47 -7.77 -4.44
N HIS A 43 -22.58 -6.54 -4.94
CA HIS A 43 -22.15 -6.16 -6.28
C HIS A 43 -20.75 -5.50 -6.22
N PRO A 44 -19.67 -6.16 -6.67
CA PRO A 44 -18.33 -5.58 -6.60
C PRO A 44 -18.22 -4.40 -7.57
N ILE A 45 -17.90 -3.21 -7.06
CA ILE A 45 -17.77 -1.98 -7.86
C ILE A 45 -16.31 -1.60 -8.18
N ALA A 46 -15.37 -2.18 -7.44
CA ALA A 46 -13.94 -1.93 -7.58
C ALA A 46 -13.14 -3.20 -7.30
N TRP A 47 -11.98 -3.32 -7.95
CA TRP A 47 -11.01 -4.36 -7.71
C TRP A 47 -9.60 -3.79 -7.57
N VAL A 48 -8.86 -4.25 -6.57
CA VAL A 48 -7.50 -3.77 -6.28
C VAL A 48 -6.54 -4.94 -6.30
N THR A 49 -5.45 -4.80 -7.03
CA THR A 49 -4.32 -5.75 -7.03
C THR A 49 -3.01 -5.02 -6.81
N ASP A 50 -1.96 -5.74 -6.41
CA ASP A 50 -0.61 -5.18 -6.31
C ASP A 50 -0.04 -4.83 -7.69
N ASP A 51 1.19 -4.32 -7.75
CA ASP A 51 1.84 -3.96 -9.01
C ASP A 51 2.53 -5.15 -9.70
N GLY A 52 2.14 -6.38 -9.34
CA GLY A 52 2.67 -7.61 -9.94
C GLY A 52 2.28 -7.74 -11.42
N PRO A 53 3.07 -8.46 -12.25
CA PRO A 53 2.79 -8.65 -13.68
C PRO A 53 1.43 -9.32 -13.95
N ASP A 54 1.06 -10.31 -13.14
CA ASP A 54 -0.23 -11.01 -13.21
C ASP A 54 -1.39 -10.07 -12.84
N GLY A 55 -1.24 -9.29 -11.76
CA GLY A 55 -2.19 -8.26 -11.37
C GLY A 55 -2.36 -7.19 -12.45
N LYS A 56 -1.28 -6.74 -13.08
CA LYS A 56 -1.29 -5.80 -14.22
C LYS A 56 -2.06 -6.37 -15.41
N GLY A 57 -1.74 -7.60 -15.82
CA GLY A 57 -2.44 -8.29 -16.90
C GLY A 57 -3.93 -8.45 -16.62
N ALA A 58 -4.29 -8.87 -15.41
CA ALA A 58 -5.68 -9.04 -15.01
C ALA A 58 -6.46 -7.71 -15.04
N ARG A 59 -5.91 -6.62 -14.49
CA ARG A 59 -6.55 -5.30 -14.57
C ARG A 59 -6.75 -4.84 -16.01
N ASN A 60 -5.76 -5.04 -16.88
CA ASN A 60 -5.88 -4.67 -18.29
C ASN A 60 -7.00 -5.44 -18.99
N LEU A 61 -7.14 -6.73 -18.74
CA LEU A 61 -8.24 -7.55 -19.26
C LEU A 61 -9.59 -7.12 -18.68
N LEU A 62 -9.67 -6.92 -17.37
CA LEU A 62 -10.91 -6.51 -16.69
C LEU A 62 -11.40 -5.15 -17.19
N ARG A 63 -10.54 -4.19 -17.49
CA ARG A 63 -10.95 -2.90 -18.07
C ARG A 63 -11.62 -3.05 -19.44
N LYS A 64 -11.18 -4.01 -20.26
CA LYS A 64 -11.78 -4.30 -21.56
C LYS A 64 -13.12 -5.04 -21.40
N LEU A 65 -13.16 -6.04 -20.51
CA LEU A 65 -14.31 -6.92 -20.34
C LEU A 65 -15.42 -6.31 -19.47
N LEU A 66 -15.06 -5.46 -18.51
CA LEU A 66 -15.96 -4.85 -17.53
C LEU A 66 -15.64 -3.35 -17.39
N PRO A 67 -15.95 -2.50 -18.40
CA PRO A 67 -15.59 -1.08 -18.38
C PRO A 67 -16.16 -0.30 -17.18
N TRP A 68 -17.28 -0.76 -16.63
CA TRP A 68 -17.95 -0.20 -15.46
C TRP A 68 -17.22 -0.49 -14.13
N LEU A 69 -16.28 -1.44 -14.12
CA LEU A 69 -15.51 -1.84 -12.93
C LEU A 69 -14.32 -0.91 -12.75
N MET A 70 -14.17 -0.38 -11.55
CA MET A 70 -12.98 0.39 -11.18
C MET A 70 -11.82 -0.57 -10.88
N THR A 71 -10.65 -0.37 -11.47
CA THR A 71 -9.50 -1.28 -11.28
C THR A 71 -8.25 -0.50 -10.90
N PHE A 72 -7.81 -0.68 -9.66
CA PHE A 72 -6.73 0.12 -9.08
C PHE A 72 -5.51 -0.72 -8.74
N LEU A 73 -4.36 -0.04 -8.75
CA LEU A 73 -3.19 -0.49 -8.02
C LEU A 73 -3.41 -0.31 -6.51
N CYS A 74 -2.81 -1.19 -5.72
CA CYS A 74 -2.80 -1.03 -4.27
C CYS A 74 -2.01 0.22 -3.88
N TRP A 75 -2.69 1.26 -3.39
CA TRP A 75 -2.04 2.50 -2.97
C TRP A 75 -1.19 2.36 -1.70
N GLY A 76 -1.50 1.36 -0.86
CA GLY A 76 -0.61 0.97 0.24
C GLY A 76 0.72 0.39 -0.25
N HIS A 77 0.73 -0.27 -1.41
CA HIS A 77 1.95 -0.71 -2.09
C HIS A 77 2.63 0.44 -2.82
N GLN A 78 1.89 1.29 -3.53
CA GLN A 78 2.46 2.46 -4.22
C GLN A 78 3.15 3.44 -3.26
N SER A 79 2.60 3.66 -2.06
CA SER A 79 3.25 4.49 -1.04
C SER A 79 4.52 3.86 -0.49
N ASN A 80 4.52 2.53 -0.34
CA ASN A 80 5.69 1.76 0.06
C ASN A 80 6.81 1.88 -0.98
N LEU A 81 6.48 1.83 -2.28
CA LEU A 81 7.44 2.01 -3.35
C LEU A 81 8.09 3.41 -3.32
N LEU A 82 7.34 4.48 -3.00
CA LEU A 82 7.92 5.83 -2.84
C LEU A 82 8.99 5.88 -1.73
N ALA A 83 8.76 5.20 -0.62
CA ALA A 83 9.74 5.10 0.44
C ALA A 83 10.97 4.28 0.01
N GLY A 84 10.76 3.21 -0.76
CA GLY A 84 11.84 2.44 -1.39
C GLY A 84 12.69 3.30 -2.33
N ASP A 85 12.06 4.10 -3.20
CA ASP A 85 12.75 5.00 -4.14
C ASP A 85 13.64 6.03 -3.43
N TYR A 86 13.24 6.48 -2.23
CA TYR A 86 14.07 7.37 -1.42
C TYR A 86 15.26 6.63 -0.79
N LEU A 87 15.06 5.41 -0.29
CA LEU A 87 16.12 4.67 0.40
C LEU A 87 17.25 4.23 -0.53
N VAL A 88 16.97 4.07 -1.82
CA VAL A 88 18.00 3.83 -2.85
C VAL A 88 18.55 5.11 -3.48
N PHE A 89 18.12 6.29 -3.02
CA PHE A 89 18.57 7.57 -3.56
C PHE A 89 20.06 7.80 -3.22
N PRO A 90 20.94 7.98 -4.23
CA PRO A 90 22.40 7.97 -4.00
C PRO A 90 22.89 8.97 -2.95
N ALA A 91 22.27 10.15 -2.83
CA ALA A 91 22.72 11.18 -1.89
C ALA A 91 22.65 10.74 -0.42
N TYR A 92 21.74 9.83 -0.07
CA TYR A 92 21.54 9.38 1.31
C TYR A 92 21.69 7.88 1.52
N LYS A 93 21.85 7.09 0.45
CA LYS A 93 21.99 5.63 0.50
C LYS A 93 23.06 5.19 1.50
N ASP A 94 24.27 5.74 1.44
CA ASP A 94 25.37 5.36 2.33
C ASP A 94 25.08 5.70 3.80
N THR A 95 24.32 6.78 4.05
CA THR A 95 23.90 7.14 5.41
C THR A 95 22.86 6.16 5.94
N VAL A 96 21.92 5.73 5.10
CA VAL A 96 20.93 4.70 5.44
C VAL A 96 21.63 3.37 5.73
N ASP A 97 22.55 2.95 4.87
CA ASP A 97 23.29 1.69 5.02
C ASP A 97 24.14 1.68 6.30
N ALA A 98 24.86 2.78 6.59
CA ALA A 98 25.61 2.92 7.83
C ALA A 98 24.69 2.83 9.06
N ALA A 99 23.51 3.48 9.03
CA ALA A 99 22.55 3.40 10.12
C ALA A 99 22.03 1.96 10.35
N ILE A 100 21.77 1.22 9.27
CA ILE A 100 21.39 -0.20 9.34
C ILE A 100 22.54 -1.05 9.91
N GLU A 101 23.78 -0.79 9.49
CA GLU A 101 24.97 -1.49 9.98
C GLU A 101 25.14 -1.29 11.50
N VAL A 102 25.00 -0.06 12.00
CA VAL A 102 25.03 0.23 13.45
C VAL A 102 23.97 -0.58 14.19
N VAL A 103 22.71 -0.51 13.74
CA VAL A 103 21.58 -1.21 14.37
C VAL A 103 21.79 -2.72 14.39
N ARG A 104 22.20 -3.30 13.25
CA ARG A 104 22.43 -4.73 13.09
C ARG A 104 23.58 -5.20 13.99
N TRP A 105 24.70 -4.47 13.99
CA TRP A 105 25.88 -4.87 14.73
C TRP A 105 25.60 -4.97 16.23
N PHE A 106 24.97 -3.95 16.84
CA PHE A 106 24.61 -4.02 18.24
C PHE A 106 23.59 -5.14 18.54
N ASN A 107 22.57 -5.32 17.70
CA ASN A 107 21.57 -6.38 17.92
C ASN A 107 22.16 -7.80 17.82
N ASN A 108 23.19 -8.01 17.01
CA ASN A 108 23.81 -9.32 16.81
C ASN A 108 24.94 -9.61 17.83
N HIS A 109 25.43 -8.62 18.58
CA HIS A 109 26.50 -8.79 19.56
C HIS A 109 25.97 -8.51 20.97
N GLY A 110 25.51 -9.55 21.66
CA GLY A 110 24.90 -9.43 22.99
C GLY A 110 25.73 -8.63 24.00
N ALA A 111 27.05 -8.88 24.05
CA ALA A 111 27.94 -8.12 24.94
C ALA A 111 28.02 -6.62 24.59
N ALA A 112 27.99 -6.25 23.30
CA ALA A 112 27.98 -4.85 22.89
C ALA A 112 26.62 -4.19 23.18
N LEU A 113 25.53 -4.95 23.01
CA LEU A 113 24.18 -4.51 23.35
C LEU A 113 24.05 -4.24 24.86
N ASP A 114 24.65 -5.09 25.71
CA ASP A 114 24.66 -4.89 27.16
C ASP A 114 25.38 -3.60 27.56
N LEU A 115 26.55 -3.33 26.97
CA LEU A 115 27.27 -2.06 27.17
C LEU A 115 26.44 -0.84 26.73
N LEU A 116 25.71 -0.96 25.62
CA LEU A 116 24.78 0.07 25.18
C LEU A 116 23.61 0.23 26.17
N ASN A 117 23.06 -0.86 26.69
CA ASN A 117 21.98 -0.84 27.68
C ASN A 117 22.41 -0.14 28.97
N GLU A 118 23.64 -0.36 29.44
CA GLU A 118 24.20 0.37 30.58
C GLU A 118 24.29 1.88 30.30
N ALA A 119 24.79 2.27 29.12
CA ALA A 119 24.85 3.67 28.71
C ALA A 119 23.44 4.30 28.60
N GLN A 120 22.45 3.55 28.12
CA GLN A 120 21.05 3.98 28.07
C GLN A 120 20.44 4.13 29.46
N LEU A 121 20.69 3.21 30.40
CA LEU A 121 20.21 3.33 31.78
C LEU A 121 20.80 4.55 32.47
N PHE A 122 22.06 4.87 32.21
CA PHE A 122 22.66 6.10 32.71
C PHE A 122 21.94 7.35 32.17
N THR A 123 21.69 7.38 30.85
CA THR A 123 21.18 8.54 30.10
C THR A 123 19.68 8.77 30.25
N TYR A 124 18.86 7.72 30.08
CA TYR A 124 17.39 7.82 29.99
C TYR A 124 16.65 7.15 31.14
N LYS A 125 17.35 6.44 32.04
CA LYS A 125 16.75 5.61 33.12
C LYS A 125 15.86 4.47 32.61
N ARG A 126 15.93 4.17 31.31
CA ARG A 126 15.23 3.07 30.66
C ARG A 126 16.03 2.58 29.45
N VAL A 127 15.79 1.35 29.05
CA VAL A 127 16.38 0.75 27.85
C VAL A 127 15.35 0.79 26.72
N LEU A 128 15.76 1.32 25.58
CA LEU A 128 14.99 1.34 24.35
C LEU A 128 15.62 0.36 23.36
N SER A 129 14.81 -0.50 22.75
CA SER A 129 15.31 -1.45 21.73
C SER A 129 15.77 -0.72 20.46
N LEU A 130 16.85 -1.19 19.85
CA LEU A 130 17.18 -0.84 18.47
C LEU A 130 16.19 -1.52 17.52
N ILE A 131 15.67 -0.77 16.55
CA ILE A 131 14.66 -1.27 15.61
C ILE A 131 15.37 -1.65 14.32
N HIS A 132 15.53 -2.96 14.07
CA HIS A 132 16.02 -3.40 12.76
C HIS A 132 14.91 -3.18 11.72
N PRO A 133 15.15 -2.43 10.63
CA PRO A 133 14.14 -2.23 9.61
C PRO A 133 13.87 -3.54 8.87
N ALA A 134 12.60 -3.78 8.56
CA ALA A 134 12.18 -4.90 7.73
C ALA A 134 12.12 -4.45 6.27
N LEU A 135 12.74 -5.24 5.38
CA LEU A 135 12.87 -4.94 3.95
C LEU A 135 11.53 -4.59 3.29
N THR A 136 10.47 -5.33 3.61
CA THR A 136 9.15 -5.17 2.99
C THR A 136 8.23 -4.21 3.72
N ARG A 137 8.68 -3.56 4.81
CA ARG A 137 7.86 -2.67 5.65
C ARG A 137 8.55 -1.34 5.87
N TRP A 138 8.45 -0.45 4.89
CA TRP A 138 9.22 0.78 4.81
C TRP A 138 9.01 1.78 5.96
N THR A 139 7.86 1.75 6.63
CA THR A 139 7.64 2.53 7.87
C THR A 139 8.62 2.17 8.98
N THR A 140 9.19 0.95 8.95
CA THR A 140 10.22 0.54 9.91
C THR A 140 11.58 1.17 9.66
N ASN A 141 11.89 1.61 8.42
CA ASN A 141 13.10 2.39 8.14
C ASN A 141 13.05 3.75 8.81
N PHE A 142 11.91 4.44 8.70
CA PHE A 142 11.67 5.66 9.46
C PHE A 142 11.79 5.44 10.98
N GLN A 143 11.16 4.38 11.51
CA GLN A 143 11.24 4.08 12.95
C GLN A 143 12.67 3.74 13.39
N SER A 144 13.44 3.04 12.56
CA SER A 144 14.85 2.73 12.79
C SER A 144 15.68 4.00 12.88
N ALA A 145 15.62 4.88 11.86
CA ALA A 145 16.34 6.14 11.83
C ALA A 145 15.96 7.04 13.03
N SER A 146 14.67 7.20 13.30
CA SER A 146 14.17 8.00 14.42
C SER A 146 14.61 7.43 15.78
N ARG A 147 14.56 6.10 15.96
CA ARG A 147 15.07 5.44 17.18
C ARG A 147 16.57 5.64 17.34
N LEU A 148 17.33 5.51 16.26
CA LEU A 148 18.78 5.63 16.30
C LEU A 148 19.20 7.07 16.68
N LEU A 149 18.51 8.09 16.15
CA LEU A 149 18.69 9.49 16.55
C LEU A 149 18.38 9.72 18.03
N VAL A 150 17.30 9.14 18.55
CA VAL A 150 16.97 9.21 19.99
C VAL A 150 18.08 8.60 20.83
N LEU A 151 18.69 7.50 20.37
CA LEU A 151 19.75 6.76 21.06
C LEU A 151 21.15 7.33 20.90
N ARG A 152 21.33 8.37 20.06
CA ARG A 152 22.63 8.97 19.77
C ARG A 152 23.45 9.29 21.04
N PRO A 153 22.93 10.02 22.05
CA PRO A 153 23.70 10.31 23.26
C PRO A 153 24.22 9.05 23.99
N ALA A 154 23.41 7.99 24.08
CA ALA A 154 23.83 6.74 24.71
C ALA A 154 24.83 5.96 23.86
N LEU A 155 24.69 5.98 22.52
CA LEU A 155 25.65 5.37 21.60
C LEU A 155 27.02 6.07 21.67
N GLU A 156 27.05 7.40 21.61
CA GLU A 156 28.27 8.20 21.76
C GLU A 156 28.93 7.93 23.12
N ALA A 157 28.16 7.88 24.22
CA ALA A 157 28.68 7.57 25.54
C ALA A 157 29.21 6.13 25.66
N CYS A 158 28.53 5.15 25.04
CA CYS A 158 28.96 3.75 25.01
C CYS A 158 30.30 3.62 24.28
N VAL A 159 30.43 4.22 23.09
CA VAL A 159 31.67 4.22 22.31
C VAL A 159 32.79 4.93 23.06
N ALA A 160 32.52 6.09 23.65
CA ALA A 160 33.53 6.84 24.39
C ALA A 160 34.10 6.07 25.60
N ARG A 161 33.27 5.27 26.29
CA ARG A 161 33.69 4.50 27.48
C ARG A 161 34.29 3.14 27.14
N ASN A 162 33.81 2.50 26.07
CA ASN A 162 34.06 1.08 25.81
C ASN A 162 34.72 0.81 24.45
N ARG A 163 35.32 1.81 23.80
CA ARG A 163 35.88 1.69 22.43
C ARG A 163 36.69 0.41 22.23
N GLN A 164 37.68 0.17 23.09
CA GLN A 164 38.58 -0.98 22.96
C GLN A 164 37.82 -2.31 23.10
N THR A 165 36.93 -2.40 24.09
CA THR A 165 36.09 -3.58 24.33
C THR A 165 35.13 -3.84 23.16
N LEU A 166 34.55 -2.80 22.55
CA LEU A 166 33.68 -2.95 21.38
C LEU A 166 34.45 -3.52 20.17
N VAL A 167 35.70 -3.08 19.97
CA VAL A 167 36.58 -3.66 18.93
C VAL A 167 36.88 -5.13 19.24
N GLU A 168 37.23 -5.47 20.48
CA GLU A 168 37.52 -6.85 20.91
C GLU A 168 36.30 -7.78 20.80
N ILE A 169 35.09 -7.26 21.05
CA ILE A 169 33.84 -8.01 20.83
C ILE A 169 33.68 -8.34 19.34
N GLY A 170 33.96 -7.38 18.45
CA GLY A 170 33.97 -7.60 17.01
C GLY A 170 35.02 -8.61 16.55
N GLU A 171 36.21 -8.62 17.16
CA GLU A 171 37.29 -9.57 16.84
C GLU A 171 36.95 -11.04 17.16
N LYS A 172 36.07 -11.28 18.13
CA LYS A 172 35.66 -12.64 18.54
C LYS A 172 34.61 -13.26 17.62
N SER A 173 34.03 -12.49 16.70
CA SER A 173 33.09 -13.00 15.71
C SER A 173 33.83 -13.76 14.60
N GLN A 174 33.24 -14.86 14.13
CA GLN A 174 33.87 -15.80 13.18
C GLN A 174 33.83 -15.33 11.71
N THR A 175 33.30 -14.13 11.41
CA THR A 175 33.22 -13.61 10.03
C THR A 175 34.52 -12.91 9.60
N SER A 176 34.89 -13.07 8.33
CA SER A 176 36.15 -12.60 7.74
C SER A 176 36.35 -11.07 7.79
N ASN A 177 35.27 -10.30 8.04
CA ASN A 177 35.27 -8.84 8.10
C ASN A 177 34.83 -8.27 9.47
N ALA A 178 34.62 -9.08 10.50
CA ALA A 178 33.98 -8.64 11.74
C ALA A 178 34.68 -7.47 12.45
N LYS A 179 36.02 -7.47 12.41
CA LYS A 179 36.85 -6.41 12.98
C LYS A 179 36.66 -5.08 12.26
N GLU A 180 36.58 -5.12 10.93
CA GLU A 180 36.42 -3.92 10.12
C GLU A 180 35.00 -3.36 10.26
N THR A 181 33.99 -4.23 10.33
CA THR A 181 32.60 -3.84 10.63
C THR A 181 32.49 -3.11 11.97
N ALA A 182 33.10 -3.65 13.04
CA ALA A 182 33.09 -3.00 14.35
C ALA A 182 33.74 -1.60 14.31
N ARG A 183 34.86 -1.45 13.57
CA ARG A 183 35.51 -0.14 13.38
C ARG A 183 34.66 0.83 12.58
N ARG A 184 34.01 0.38 11.50
CA ARG A 184 33.08 1.21 10.71
C ARG A 184 31.92 1.69 11.56
N VAL A 185 31.29 0.81 12.32
CA VAL A 185 30.20 1.15 13.25
C VAL A 185 30.64 2.22 14.26
N ILE A 186 31.80 2.03 14.89
CA ILE A 186 32.37 3.02 15.81
C ILE A 186 32.64 4.35 15.10
N ALA A 187 33.24 4.32 13.91
CA ALA A 187 33.54 5.51 13.12
C ALA A 187 32.27 6.26 12.71
N SER A 188 31.19 5.57 12.33
CA SER A 188 29.89 6.18 12.04
C SER A 188 29.30 6.86 13.27
N ILE A 189 29.42 6.26 14.46
CA ILE A 189 28.92 6.86 15.71
C ILE A 189 29.73 8.11 16.08
N ASP A 190 31.05 8.11 15.86
CA ASP A 190 31.91 9.28 16.10
C ASP A 190 31.72 10.40 15.06
N ASP A 191 31.21 10.08 13.86
CA ASP A 191 31.02 11.04 12.77
C ASP A 191 29.80 11.96 13.04
N LYS A 192 30.07 13.21 13.39
CA LYS A 192 29.03 14.23 13.55
C LYS A 192 28.23 14.46 12.25
N ALA A 193 28.87 14.33 11.09
CA ALA A 193 28.21 14.54 9.81
C ALA A 193 27.25 13.39 9.48
N PHE A 194 27.55 12.15 9.88
CA PHE A 194 26.62 11.02 9.81
C PHE A 194 25.31 11.34 10.54
N TRP A 195 25.39 11.82 11.78
CA TRP A 195 24.19 12.17 12.55
C TRP A 195 23.37 13.31 11.91
N THR A 196 24.04 14.34 11.38
CA THR A 196 23.35 15.42 10.64
C THR A 196 22.65 14.88 9.39
N ARG A 197 23.30 14.00 8.61
CA ARG A 197 22.68 13.38 7.44
C ARG A 197 21.52 12.45 7.83
N LEU A 198 21.66 11.70 8.93
CA LEU A 198 20.60 10.81 9.42
C LEU A 198 19.37 11.59 9.89
N ASP A 199 19.55 12.76 10.49
CA ASP A 199 18.47 13.68 10.84
C ASP A 199 17.69 14.13 9.59
N ARG A 200 18.41 14.47 8.50
CA ARG A 200 17.79 14.76 7.19
C ARG A 200 17.03 13.55 6.64
N VAL A 201 17.61 12.35 6.73
CA VAL A 201 16.94 11.10 6.33
C VAL A 201 15.64 10.89 7.10
N GLU A 202 15.63 11.07 8.42
CA GLU A 202 14.41 10.98 9.24
C GLU A 202 13.36 11.99 8.77
N ALA A 203 13.77 13.24 8.58
CA ALA A 203 12.88 14.31 8.15
C ALA A 203 12.24 14.05 6.78
N HIS A 204 13.01 13.48 5.84
CA HIS A 204 12.51 13.12 4.50
C HIS A 204 11.63 11.86 4.52
N LEU A 205 11.91 10.89 5.38
CA LEU A 205 11.12 9.66 5.50
C LEU A 205 9.81 9.85 6.28
N LYS A 206 9.77 10.79 7.23
CA LYS A 206 8.60 11.07 8.08
C LYS A 206 7.31 11.30 7.29
N PRO A 207 7.25 12.20 6.28
CA PRO A 207 6.04 12.39 5.49
C PRO A 207 5.62 11.12 4.73
N LEU A 208 6.57 10.32 4.22
CA LEU A 208 6.27 9.04 3.56
C LEU A 208 5.73 8.00 4.53
N ALA A 209 6.23 7.96 5.76
CA ALA A 209 5.73 7.05 6.80
C ALA A 209 4.29 7.39 7.20
N ILE A 210 3.97 8.69 7.30
CA ILE A 210 2.60 9.17 7.55
C ILE A 210 1.69 8.79 6.37
N ALA A 211 2.09 9.13 5.14
CA ALA A 211 1.34 8.79 3.94
C ALA A 211 1.07 7.29 3.83
N THR A 212 2.08 6.46 4.09
CA THR A 212 1.95 5.01 4.08
C THR A 212 0.93 4.51 5.09
N ASN A 213 0.91 5.07 6.31
CA ASN A 213 -0.09 4.69 7.31
C ASN A 213 -1.51 5.07 6.88
N ILE A 214 -1.70 6.24 6.24
CA ILE A 214 -3.00 6.67 5.71
C ILE A 214 -3.44 5.71 4.59
N LEU A 215 -2.56 5.44 3.62
CA LEU A 215 -2.91 4.68 2.41
C LEU A 215 -3.01 3.17 2.64
N GLN A 216 -2.46 2.64 3.72
CA GLN A 216 -2.65 1.25 4.18
C GLN A 216 -3.86 1.08 5.11
N ALA A 217 -4.51 2.16 5.53
CA ALA A 217 -5.66 2.06 6.41
C ALA A 217 -6.81 1.31 5.71
N SER A 218 -7.55 0.49 6.44
CA SER A 218 -8.67 -0.28 5.85
C SER A 218 -9.80 0.60 5.30
N HIS A 219 -9.88 1.83 5.78
CA HIS A 219 -10.84 2.86 5.36
C HIS A 219 -10.22 3.89 4.40
N ALA A 220 -9.03 3.62 3.84
CA ALA A 220 -8.46 4.50 2.83
C ALA A 220 -9.39 4.58 1.61
N ARG A 221 -9.57 5.79 1.10
CA ARG A 221 -10.45 6.13 -0.02
C ARG A 221 -9.67 6.86 -1.11
N LEU A 222 -10.30 7.02 -2.28
CA LEU A 222 -9.70 7.73 -3.41
C LEU A 222 -9.36 9.20 -3.10
N ASP A 223 -10.18 9.88 -2.29
CA ASP A 223 -9.90 11.26 -1.85
C ASP A 223 -8.68 11.32 -0.91
N HIS A 224 -8.56 10.36 0.02
CA HIS A 224 -7.36 10.24 0.86
C HIS A 224 -6.09 10.06 0.03
N VAL A 225 -6.14 9.29 -1.06
CA VAL A 225 -4.99 9.12 -1.97
C VAL A 225 -4.57 10.47 -2.56
N LEU A 226 -5.48 11.17 -3.25
CA LEU A 226 -5.14 12.42 -3.94
C LEU A 226 -4.67 13.50 -2.96
N LEU A 227 -5.36 13.65 -1.81
CA LEU A 227 -4.97 14.62 -0.78
C LEU A 227 -3.62 14.27 -0.14
N THR A 228 -3.32 12.99 0.05
CA THR A 228 -2.02 12.55 0.57
C THR A 228 -0.91 12.87 -0.43
N LEU A 229 -1.09 12.58 -1.72
CA LEU A 229 -0.12 12.92 -2.76
C LEU A 229 0.08 14.43 -2.87
N ALA A 230 -1.00 15.22 -2.85
CA ALA A 230 -0.93 16.68 -2.87
C ALA A 230 -0.18 17.22 -1.63
N ASN A 231 -0.39 16.64 -0.46
CA ASN A 231 0.33 17.03 0.75
C ASN A 231 1.82 16.64 0.68
N LEU A 232 2.16 15.47 0.14
CA LEU A 232 3.56 15.09 -0.11
C LEU A 232 4.22 16.05 -1.10
N TYR A 233 3.55 16.37 -2.21
CA TYR A 233 4.03 17.36 -3.17
C TYR A 233 4.33 18.69 -2.47
N ARG A 234 3.38 19.23 -1.72
CA ARG A 234 3.55 20.47 -0.93
C ARG A 234 4.76 20.41 0.01
N ILE A 235 4.97 19.29 0.70
CA ILE A 235 6.09 19.12 1.64
C ILE A 235 7.43 19.11 0.89
N TYR A 236 7.55 18.32 -0.18
CA TYR A 236 8.80 18.20 -0.92
C TYR A 236 9.13 19.43 -1.77
N THR A 237 8.13 20.20 -2.20
CA THR A 237 8.35 21.49 -2.87
C THR A 237 8.82 22.59 -1.92
N SER A 238 8.76 22.40 -0.60
CA SER A 238 9.16 23.43 0.36
C SER A 238 10.67 23.75 0.30
N ASP A 239 11.03 24.98 0.63
CA ASP A 239 12.43 25.44 0.60
C ASP A 239 13.34 24.73 1.61
N SER A 240 12.76 24.04 2.58
CA SER A 240 13.48 23.24 3.56
C SER A 240 14.02 21.91 3.03
N VAL A 241 13.68 21.52 1.80
CA VAL A 241 14.11 20.28 1.15
C VAL A 241 15.17 20.57 0.09
N GLU A 242 16.27 19.82 0.12
CA GLU A 242 17.38 19.93 -0.83
C GLU A 242 16.89 19.73 -2.27
N GLU A 243 17.48 20.45 -3.23
CA GLU A 243 17.01 20.50 -4.62
C GLU A 243 17.04 19.12 -5.29
N ASP A 244 18.07 18.31 -5.04
CA ASP A 244 18.23 16.97 -5.58
C ASP A 244 17.15 16.02 -5.03
N VAL A 245 16.89 16.06 -3.72
CA VAL A 245 15.81 15.32 -3.06
C VAL A 245 14.46 15.76 -3.60
N ARG A 246 14.23 17.07 -3.73
CA ARG A 246 12.99 17.64 -4.26
C ARG A 246 12.75 17.13 -5.67
N ASN A 247 13.71 17.27 -6.57
CA ASN A 247 13.57 16.83 -7.96
C ASN A 247 13.32 15.32 -8.06
N HIS A 248 14.08 14.51 -7.30
CA HIS A 248 13.88 13.06 -7.26
C HIS A 248 12.49 12.71 -6.74
N MET A 249 12.09 13.21 -5.56
CA MET A 249 10.80 12.87 -4.96
C MET A 249 9.60 13.37 -5.76
N LEU A 250 9.67 14.56 -6.34
CA LEU A 250 8.61 15.07 -7.21
C LEU A 250 8.48 14.22 -8.48
N SER A 251 9.60 13.81 -9.10
CA SER A 251 9.55 12.91 -10.26
C SER A 251 8.93 11.55 -9.92
N ARG A 252 9.23 11.00 -8.73
CA ARG A 252 8.66 9.73 -8.25
C ARG A 252 7.18 9.87 -7.89
N LEU A 253 6.77 10.98 -7.29
CA LEU A 253 5.34 11.26 -7.04
C LEU A 253 4.55 11.32 -8.36
N GLU A 254 5.07 12.02 -9.37
CA GLU A 254 4.42 12.12 -10.68
C GLU A 254 4.34 10.74 -11.37
N LEU A 255 5.42 9.95 -11.31
CA LEU A 255 5.43 8.58 -11.81
C LEU A 255 4.33 7.72 -11.16
N ARG A 256 4.19 7.81 -9.83
CA ARG A 256 3.18 7.04 -9.08
C ARG A 256 1.78 7.56 -9.31
N TRP A 257 1.59 8.87 -9.52
CA TRP A 257 0.31 9.43 -9.92
C TRP A 257 -0.11 8.93 -11.31
N LYS A 258 0.79 8.99 -12.29
CA LYS A 258 0.56 8.48 -13.65
C LYS A 258 0.29 6.98 -13.65
N LYS A 259 1.10 6.17 -12.94
CA LYS A 259 0.98 4.70 -12.93
C LYS A 259 -0.18 4.22 -12.05
N GLY A 260 -0.24 4.70 -10.81
CA GLY A 260 -1.16 4.28 -9.75
C GLY A 260 -2.61 4.60 -10.05
N ALA A 261 -2.88 5.83 -10.49
CA ALA A 261 -4.22 6.26 -10.88
C ALA A 261 -4.53 5.90 -12.34
N GLY A 262 -3.52 5.91 -13.22
CA GLY A 262 -3.66 5.49 -14.61
C GLY A 262 -4.77 6.24 -15.36
N ARG A 263 -5.59 5.50 -16.10
CA ARG A 263 -6.76 6.05 -16.82
C ARG A 263 -7.89 6.51 -15.90
N ASP A 264 -7.81 6.21 -14.60
CA ASP A 264 -8.84 6.49 -13.61
C ASP A 264 -8.53 7.74 -12.76
N GLN A 265 -7.55 8.57 -13.14
CA GLN A 265 -7.22 9.84 -12.45
C GLN A 265 -8.44 10.73 -12.19
N SER A 266 -9.39 10.77 -13.13
CA SER A 266 -10.64 11.51 -12.96
C SER A 266 -11.45 11.05 -11.75
N LEU A 267 -11.42 9.76 -11.40
CA LEU A 267 -12.16 9.22 -10.25
C LEU A 267 -11.56 9.70 -8.92
N PHE A 268 -10.24 9.88 -8.84
CA PHE A 268 -9.59 10.45 -7.65
C PHE A 268 -9.92 11.93 -7.48
N VAL A 269 -9.95 12.67 -8.59
CA VAL A 269 -10.39 14.08 -8.62
C VAL A 269 -11.85 14.19 -8.18
N LEU A 270 -12.72 13.35 -8.75
CA LEU A 270 -14.13 13.30 -8.38
C LEU A 270 -14.34 12.87 -6.93
N ALA A 271 -13.53 11.98 -6.38
CA ALA A 271 -13.62 11.62 -4.97
C ALA A 271 -13.37 12.83 -4.05
N VAL A 272 -12.38 13.67 -4.36
CA VAL A 272 -12.14 14.92 -3.62
C VAL A 272 -13.26 15.93 -3.86
N PHE A 273 -13.79 16.02 -5.08
CA PHE A 273 -14.94 16.86 -5.39
C PHE A 273 -16.18 16.43 -4.58
N PHE A 274 -16.49 15.13 -4.53
CA PHE A 274 -17.62 14.56 -3.79
C PHE A 274 -17.39 14.46 -2.27
N ASN A 275 -16.27 14.97 -1.75
CA ASN A 275 -16.12 15.16 -0.32
C ASN A 275 -16.88 16.43 0.11
N PRO A 276 -18.00 16.35 0.87
CA PRO A 276 -18.84 17.51 1.17
C PRO A 276 -18.16 18.59 2.02
N TYR A 277 -17.05 18.26 2.68
CA TYR A 277 -16.25 19.21 3.46
C TYR A 277 -15.23 19.96 2.60
N ILE A 278 -15.01 19.54 1.35
CA ILE A 278 -14.00 20.11 0.44
C ILE A 278 -14.65 20.67 -0.83
N ARG A 279 -15.59 19.92 -1.43
CA ARG A 279 -16.36 20.30 -2.63
C ARG A 279 -15.48 20.75 -3.81
N GLY A 280 -14.25 20.25 -3.86
CA GLY A 280 -13.25 20.65 -4.85
C GLY A 280 -12.74 22.10 -4.74
N TYR A 281 -13.02 22.84 -3.64
CA TYR A 281 -12.52 24.21 -3.45
C TYR A 281 -10.99 24.32 -3.43
N CYS A 282 -10.30 23.20 -3.18
CA CYS A 282 -8.84 23.14 -3.24
C CYS A 282 -8.27 23.13 -4.67
N PHE A 283 -9.10 22.92 -5.71
CA PHE A 283 -8.63 22.86 -7.09
C PHE A 283 -8.36 24.25 -7.67
N ASN A 284 -7.27 24.37 -8.42
CA ASN A 284 -6.99 25.58 -9.18
C ASN A 284 -7.97 25.71 -10.35
N ARG A 285 -8.88 26.68 -10.27
CA ARG A 285 -9.93 26.91 -11.28
C ARG A 285 -9.41 27.26 -12.68
N ALA A 286 -8.18 27.75 -12.79
CA ALA A 286 -7.55 28.01 -14.10
C ALA A 286 -7.12 26.73 -14.81
N VAL A 287 -6.79 25.67 -14.04
CA VAL A 287 -6.35 24.38 -14.57
C VAL A 287 -7.52 23.40 -14.66
N LEU A 288 -8.39 23.39 -13.65
CA LEU A 288 -9.53 22.49 -13.55
C LEU A 288 -10.81 23.29 -13.26
N PRO A 289 -11.41 23.90 -14.28
CA PRO A 289 -12.63 24.70 -14.10
C PRO A 289 -13.85 23.81 -13.78
N PRO A 290 -14.92 24.37 -13.19
CA PRO A 290 -16.12 23.62 -12.83
C PRO A 290 -16.74 22.83 -13.99
N ALA A 291 -16.76 23.40 -15.19
CA ALA A 291 -17.28 22.72 -16.38
C ALA A 291 -16.54 21.40 -16.67
N THR A 292 -15.22 21.37 -16.48
CA THR A 292 -14.43 20.15 -16.62
C THR A 292 -14.78 19.14 -15.53
N LEU A 293 -14.92 19.57 -14.27
CA LEU A 293 -15.34 18.67 -13.18
C LEU A 293 -16.71 18.05 -13.46
N PHE A 294 -17.66 18.84 -13.97
CA PHE A 294 -19.00 18.36 -14.29
C PHE A 294 -18.97 17.38 -15.45
N GLN A 295 -18.16 17.64 -16.48
CA GLN A 295 -17.96 16.69 -17.57
C GLN A 295 -17.36 15.37 -17.07
N LEU A 296 -16.33 15.42 -16.21
CA LEU A 296 -15.75 14.22 -15.60
C LEU A 296 -16.81 13.41 -14.83
N ALA A 297 -17.69 14.09 -14.08
CA ALA A 297 -18.77 13.43 -13.36
C ALA A 297 -19.78 12.78 -14.30
N SER A 298 -20.17 13.47 -15.39
CA SER A 298 -21.07 12.93 -16.41
C SER A 298 -20.47 11.72 -17.13
N ASP A 299 -19.19 11.77 -17.49
CA ASP A 299 -18.48 10.66 -18.13
C ASP A 299 -18.37 9.45 -17.19
N ALA A 300 -18.07 9.69 -15.90
CA ALA A 300 -18.04 8.65 -14.89
C ALA A 300 -19.44 8.02 -14.68
N PHE A 301 -20.49 8.84 -14.65
CA PHE A 301 -21.86 8.36 -14.58
C PHE A 301 -22.20 7.45 -15.77
N ALA A 302 -21.95 7.93 -16.99
CA ALA A 302 -22.20 7.17 -18.21
C ALA A 302 -21.44 5.85 -18.22
N ARG A 303 -20.17 5.86 -17.82
CA ARG A 303 -19.34 4.65 -17.70
C ARG A 303 -19.91 3.62 -16.72
N PHE A 304 -20.38 4.06 -15.55
CA PHE A 304 -20.77 3.14 -14.47
C PHE A 304 -22.20 2.61 -14.58
N TYR A 305 -23.09 3.38 -15.23
CA TYR A 305 -24.51 3.08 -15.28
C TYR A 305 -25.03 2.82 -16.70
N ASP A 306 -24.16 2.89 -17.72
CA ASP A 306 -24.50 2.69 -19.14
C ASP A 306 -25.70 3.57 -19.58
N ARG A 307 -25.72 4.79 -19.04
CA ARG A 307 -26.79 5.78 -19.27
C ARG A 307 -26.20 7.19 -19.24
N THR A 308 -26.61 8.02 -20.18
CA THR A 308 -26.30 9.44 -20.14
C THR A 308 -27.09 10.13 -19.02
N PRO A 309 -26.47 10.98 -18.20
CA PRO A 309 -27.21 11.79 -17.24
C PRO A 309 -28.10 12.81 -17.97
N ASP A 310 -29.20 13.20 -17.34
CA ASP A 310 -30.11 14.24 -17.84
C ASP A 310 -29.66 15.65 -17.38
N PRO A 311 -30.27 16.75 -17.87
CA PRO A 311 -29.93 18.10 -17.43
C PRO A 311 -30.00 18.31 -15.90
N ALA A 312 -30.94 17.68 -15.20
CA ALA A 312 -31.11 17.85 -13.76
C ALA A 312 -29.94 17.28 -12.95
N PHE A 313 -29.19 16.31 -13.51
CA PHE A 313 -27.92 15.87 -12.93
C PHE A 313 -26.87 16.99 -12.92
N THR A 314 -26.78 17.77 -14.00
CA THR A 314 -25.82 18.87 -14.08
C THR A 314 -26.21 20.00 -13.14
N ASP A 315 -27.50 20.34 -13.07
CA ASP A 315 -28.02 21.31 -12.11
C ASP A 315 -27.71 20.88 -10.67
N ALA A 316 -27.85 19.59 -10.36
CA ALA A 316 -27.49 19.03 -9.06
C ALA A 316 -25.98 19.17 -8.74
N LEU A 317 -25.09 18.98 -9.73
CA LEU A 317 -23.65 19.21 -9.54
C LEU A 317 -23.35 20.68 -9.22
N ILE A 318 -24.04 21.61 -9.86
CA ILE A 318 -23.92 23.05 -9.59
C ILE A 318 -24.39 23.33 -8.16
N ASP A 319 -25.57 22.84 -7.79
CA ASP A 319 -26.16 23.02 -6.46
C ASP A 319 -25.25 22.44 -5.37
N TYR A 320 -24.71 21.25 -5.59
CA TYR A 320 -23.72 20.63 -4.71
C TYR A 320 -22.45 21.48 -4.55
N SER A 321 -21.87 21.97 -5.65
CA SER A 321 -20.67 22.80 -5.60
C SER A 321 -20.88 24.15 -4.89
N GLN A 322 -22.12 24.61 -4.81
CA GLN A 322 -22.52 25.88 -4.22
C GLN A 322 -23.23 25.74 -2.88
N GLN A 323 -23.33 24.52 -2.32
CA GLN A 323 -23.98 24.24 -1.03
C GLN A 323 -25.47 24.64 -1.02
N ARG A 324 -26.16 24.47 -2.15
CA ARG A 324 -27.58 24.82 -2.30
C ARG A 324 -28.47 23.57 -2.22
N ALA A 325 -29.76 23.82 -2.02
CA ALA A 325 -30.81 22.81 -1.98
C ALA A 325 -30.51 21.66 -0.99
N GLU A 326 -30.72 20.41 -1.36
CA GLU A 326 -30.43 19.22 -0.56
C GLU A 326 -28.94 19.04 -0.22
N PHE A 327 -28.04 19.77 -0.89
CA PHE A 327 -26.60 19.66 -0.70
C PHE A 327 -26.02 20.71 0.25
N SER A 328 -26.85 21.52 0.91
CA SER A 328 -26.41 22.40 2.00
C SER A 328 -25.83 21.59 3.17
N ASP A 329 -24.97 22.24 3.97
CA ASP A 329 -24.31 21.58 5.10
C ASP A 329 -25.32 21.08 6.15
N GLU A 330 -26.43 21.81 6.33
CA GLU A 330 -27.54 21.44 7.20
C GLU A 330 -28.29 20.21 6.69
N ASN A 331 -28.62 20.18 5.40
CA ASN A 331 -29.38 19.07 4.80
C ASN A 331 -28.54 17.79 4.73
N MET A 332 -27.24 17.91 4.44
CA MET A 332 -26.29 16.80 4.50
C MET A 332 -25.85 16.44 5.93
N ARG A 333 -26.31 17.18 6.94
CA ARG A 333 -26.04 16.94 8.37
C ARG A 333 -24.54 16.85 8.69
N LEU A 334 -23.72 17.69 8.08
CA LEU A 334 -22.25 17.56 8.19
C LEU A 334 -21.74 17.69 9.63
N ASP A 335 -22.27 18.63 10.41
CA ASP A 335 -21.89 18.79 11.82
C ASP A 335 -22.22 17.53 12.65
N TYR A 336 -23.35 16.88 12.37
CA TYR A 336 -23.72 15.63 13.04
C TYR A 336 -22.73 14.50 12.72
N HIS A 337 -22.35 14.35 11.44
CA HIS A 337 -21.37 13.34 11.04
C HIS A 337 -19.99 13.61 11.64
N LYS A 338 -19.58 14.87 11.70
CA LYS A 338 -18.31 15.28 12.32
C LYS A 338 -18.30 15.03 13.83
N ALA A 339 -19.38 15.39 14.54
CA ALA A 339 -19.53 15.14 15.97
C ALA A 339 -19.54 13.64 16.28
N THR A 340 -20.33 12.85 15.53
CA THR A 340 -20.40 11.39 15.69
C THR A 340 -19.04 10.72 15.49
N ALA A 341 -18.29 11.15 14.47
CA ALA A 341 -16.95 10.64 14.18
C ALA A 341 -15.99 10.94 15.35
N SER A 342 -16.02 12.17 15.86
CA SER A 342 -15.21 12.58 17.02
C SER A 342 -15.55 11.78 18.28
N ASP A 343 -16.84 11.61 18.61
CA ASP A 343 -17.30 10.90 19.80
C ASP A 343 -16.87 9.42 19.82
N HIS A 344 -16.78 8.81 18.63
CA HIS A 344 -16.40 7.41 18.48
C HIS A 344 -14.92 7.20 18.16
N ASP A 345 -14.12 8.27 18.10
CA ASP A 345 -12.71 8.27 17.66
C ASP A 345 -12.53 7.55 16.31
N LYS A 346 -13.43 7.85 15.35
CA LYS A 346 -13.47 7.29 14.00
C LYS A 346 -13.33 8.38 12.94
N ASP A 347 -12.95 7.97 11.74
CA ASP A 347 -13.00 8.84 10.56
C ASP A 347 -14.44 9.16 10.16
N ILE A 348 -14.63 10.34 9.56
CA ILE A 348 -15.92 10.77 9.02
C ILE A 348 -16.37 9.80 7.92
N ASP A 349 -17.62 9.34 8.03
CA ASP A 349 -18.23 8.48 7.02
C ASP A 349 -18.94 9.28 5.93
N LEU A 350 -18.18 9.69 4.92
CA LEU A 350 -18.72 10.40 3.75
C LEU A 350 -19.79 9.61 3.00
N VAL A 351 -19.68 8.28 2.91
CA VAL A 351 -20.68 7.45 2.21
C VAL A 351 -22.02 7.52 2.93
N ARG A 352 -21.98 7.49 4.26
CA ARG A 352 -23.18 7.67 5.10
C ARG A 352 -23.80 9.06 4.97
N ALA A 353 -22.99 10.11 4.84
CA ALA A 353 -23.50 11.46 4.61
C ALA A 353 -24.27 11.56 3.28
N TRP A 354 -23.74 10.96 2.22
CA TRP A 354 -24.44 10.88 0.94
C TRP A 354 -25.67 9.97 0.98
N SER A 355 -25.63 8.85 1.69
CA SER A 355 -26.78 7.93 1.75
C SER A 355 -27.99 8.50 2.48
N TRP A 356 -27.81 9.48 3.35
CA TRP A 356 -28.92 10.16 4.05
C TRP A 356 -29.76 11.07 3.14
N ILE A 357 -29.22 11.45 1.99
CA ILE A 357 -29.93 12.24 0.97
C ILE A 357 -30.24 11.42 -0.29
N ASP A 358 -30.02 10.10 -0.27
CA ASP A 358 -30.42 9.22 -1.37
C ASP A 358 -31.93 9.07 -1.37
N ALA A 359 -32.57 9.57 -2.43
CA ALA A 359 -34.02 9.56 -2.58
C ALA A 359 -34.57 8.26 -3.20
N SER A 360 -33.71 7.30 -3.52
CA SER A 360 -34.13 6.03 -4.13
C SER A 360 -34.35 4.91 -3.11
N GLU A 361 -35.36 4.08 -3.35
CA GLU A 361 -35.66 2.90 -2.52
C GLU A 361 -34.73 1.71 -2.84
N ASP A 362 -34.08 1.73 -4.00
CA ASP A 362 -33.15 0.69 -4.45
C ASP A 362 -31.71 1.22 -4.54
N ALA A 363 -30.82 0.57 -3.79
CA ALA A 363 -29.38 0.89 -3.77
C ALA A 363 -28.75 0.81 -5.18
N LEU A 364 -29.26 -0.06 -6.05
CA LEU A 364 -28.76 -0.30 -7.41
C LEU A 364 -29.53 0.48 -8.49
N ALA A 365 -30.51 1.31 -8.10
CA ALA A 365 -31.26 2.12 -9.05
C ALA A 365 -30.34 3.02 -9.88
N VAL A 366 -30.60 3.04 -11.19
CA VAL A 366 -29.95 3.98 -12.10
C VAL A 366 -30.79 5.26 -12.15
N CYS A 367 -30.28 6.33 -11.57
CA CYS A 367 -30.96 7.63 -11.50
C CYS A 367 -30.26 8.63 -12.43
N PRO A 368 -30.79 8.95 -13.63
CA PRO A 368 -30.13 9.87 -14.55
C PRO A 368 -30.24 11.35 -14.14
N GLY A 369 -31.15 11.70 -13.22
CA GLY A 369 -31.38 13.07 -12.77
C GLY A 369 -30.66 13.46 -11.48
N CYS A 370 -31.29 14.31 -10.65
CA CYS A 370 -30.64 14.88 -9.45
C CYS A 370 -30.02 13.81 -8.52
N ASN A 371 -30.76 12.75 -8.20
CA ASN A 371 -30.25 11.67 -7.34
C ASN A 371 -29.08 10.88 -7.96
N GLY A 372 -28.81 11.06 -9.25
CA GLY A 372 -27.67 10.45 -9.92
C GLY A 372 -26.33 10.87 -9.34
N ILE A 373 -26.19 12.12 -8.89
CA ILE A 373 -24.95 12.58 -8.26
C ILE A 373 -24.72 11.89 -6.91
N VAL A 374 -25.80 11.61 -6.17
CA VAL A 374 -25.76 10.89 -4.89
C VAL A 374 -25.29 9.45 -5.14
N LYS A 375 -25.87 8.77 -6.13
CA LYS A 375 -25.46 7.42 -6.53
C LYS A 375 -24.00 7.36 -6.97
N LEU A 376 -23.57 8.32 -7.78
CA LEU A 376 -22.19 8.41 -8.26
C LEU A 376 -21.20 8.65 -7.11
N ALA A 377 -21.51 9.59 -6.20
CA ALA A 377 -20.68 9.90 -5.04
C ALA A 377 -20.52 8.69 -4.13
N ILE A 378 -21.63 8.01 -3.79
CA ILE A 378 -21.63 6.78 -2.99
C ILE A 378 -20.74 5.73 -3.65
N ARG A 379 -20.87 5.51 -4.96
CA ARG A 379 -20.08 4.52 -5.69
C ARG A 379 -18.59 4.83 -5.66
N ILE A 380 -18.19 6.06 -5.98
CA ILE A 380 -16.77 6.46 -6.01
C ILE A 380 -16.16 6.41 -4.60
N LEU A 381 -16.85 6.95 -3.59
CA LEU A 381 -16.33 7.02 -2.21
C LEU A 381 -16.33 5.67 -1.49
N SER A 382 -17.10 4.69 -1.98
CA SER A 382 -17.10 3.31 -1.46
C SER A 382 -15.96 2.46 -2.04
N ALA A 383 -15.25 2.94 -3.06
CA ALA A 383 -14.19 2.19 -3.70
C ALA A 383 -12.99 1.97 -2.77
N ALA A 384 -12.54 0.73 -2.66
CA ALA A 384 -11.30 0.39 -1.95
C ALA A 384 -10.08 0.81 -2.78
N VAL A 385 -9.02 1.25 -2.10
CA VAL A 385 -7.76 1.70 -2.73
C VAL A 385 -6.54 0.88 -2.35
N ASN A 386 -6.68 -0.10 -1.45
CA ASN A 386 -5.58 -0.97 -1.04
C ASN A 386 -6.03 -2.42 -0.81
N SER A 387 -5.06 -3.33 -0.82
CA SER A 387 -5.16 -4.76 -0.50
C SER A 387 -4.72 -5.08 0.94
N ALA A 388 -4.57 -4.07 1.81
CA ALA A 388 -3.97 -4.23 3.15
C ALA A 388 -4.79 -5.17 4.05
N GLY A 389 -6.11 -5.24 3.82
CA GLY A 389 -7.01 -6.16 4.50
C GLY A 389 -6.63 -7.64 4.27
N PRO A 390 -6.64 -8.14 3.01
CA PRO A 390 -6.10 -9.45 2.65
C PRO A 390 -4.65 -9.68 3.09
N GLU A 391 -3.75 -8.70 3.01
CA GLU A 391 -2.33 -8.84 3.43
C GLU A 391 -2.16 -9.16 4.93
N CYS A 392 -3.02 -8.60 5.78
CA CYS A 392 -3.05 -8.95 7.21
C CYS A 392 -3.48 -10.41 7.41
N VAL A 393 -4.41 -10.91 6.59
CA VAL A 393 -4.86 -12.31 6.60
C VAL A 393 -3.75 -13.24 6.11
N PHE A 394 -3.03 -12.87 5.05
CA PHE A 394 -1.88 -13.64 4.55
C PHE A 394 -0.72 -13.67 5.56
N SER A 395 -0.51 -12.59 6.32
CA SER A 395 0.44 -12.60 7.44
C SER A 395 0.02 -13.59 8.54
N ASP A 396 -1.28 -13.71 8.82
CA ASP A 396 -1.81 -14.72 9.74
C ASP A 396 -1.74 -16.14 9.13
N PHE A 397 -1.90 -16.29 7.80
CA PHE A 397 -1.66 -17.55 7.09
C PHE A 397 -0.21 -18.01 7.23
N GLY A 398 0.76 -17.10 7.12
CA GLY A 398 2.18 -17.42 7.34
C GLY A 398 2.41 -18.05 8.72
N LYS A 399 1.83 -17.47 9.78
CA LYS A 399 1.92 -18.06 11.13
C LYS A 399 1.32 -19.47 11.21
N THR A 400 0.24 -19.74 10.48
CA THR A 400 -0.43 -21.04 10.50
C THR A 400 0.14 -22.07 9.54
N ARG A 401 0.77 -21.65 8.43
CA ARG A 401 1.24 -22.52 7.33
C ARG A 401 2.75 -22.70 7.32
N THR A 402 3.55 -21.69 7.70
CA THR A 402 5.00 -21.67 7.43
C THR A 402 5.92 -21.82 8.63
N LYS A 403 5.45 -21.78 9.88
CA LYS A 403 6.26 -22.29 11.01
C LYS A 403 6.02 -23.80 11.16
N ASP A 404 7.10 -24.58 11.27
CA ASP A 404 7.27 -26.05 11.23
C ASP A 404 6.25 -26.98 11.93
N ARG A 405 5.15 -26.47 12.50
CA ARG A 405 4.25 -27.24 13.35
C ARG A 405 2.82 -27.41 12.84
N ASN A 406 2.39 -26.78 11.74
CA ASN A 406 1.00 -26.94 11.25
C ASN A 406 0.90 -26.94 9.71
N ARG A 407 0.98 -28.12 9.08
CA ARG A 407 0.67 -28.30 7.64
C ARG A 407 -0.83 -28.44 7.41
N LEU A 408 -1.60 -27.38 7.69
CA LEU A 408 -3.04 -27.38 7.46
C LEU A 408 -3.36 -27.24 5.97
N ARG A 409 -4.41 -27.92 5.52
CA ARG A 409 -4.93 -27.80 4.14
C ARG A 409 -5.41 -26.36 3.87
N PRO A 410 -5.31 -25.84 2.62
CA PRO A 410 -5.72 -24.48 2.28
C PRO A 410 -7.15 -24.13 2.73
N SER A 411 -8.10 -25.07 2.59
CA SER A 411 -9.49 -24.88 3.06
C SER A 411 -9.58 -24.63 4.57
N HIS A 412 -8.86 -25.41 5.39
CA HIS A 412 -8.83 -25.20 6.83
C HIS A 412 -8.12 -23.90 7.23
N VAL A 413 -7.08 -23.50 6.50
CA VAL A 413 -6.39 -22.21 6.73
C VAL A 413 -7.32 -21.03 6.43
N HIS A 414 -8.10 -21.13 5.35
CA HIS A 414 -9.14 -20.18 5.01
C HIS A 414 -10.20 -20.10 6.13
N ASP A 415 -10.81 -21.22 6.51
CA ASP A 415 -11.88 -21.27 7.53
C ASP A 415 -11.42 -20.73 8.88
N ILE A 416 -10.23 -21.13 9.35
CA ILE A 416 -9.65 -20.66 10.61
C ILE A 416 -9.45 -19.15 10.58
N SER A 417 -9.01 -18.60 9.45
CA SER A 417 -8.73 -17.18 9.36
C SER A 417 -10.00 -16.35 9.19
N THR A 418 -10.98 -16.84 8.44
CA THR A 418 -12.33 -16.26 8.40
C THR A 418 -12.94 -16.21 9.80
N LEU A 419 -12.88 -17.32 10.56
CA LEU A 419 -13.36 -17.37 11.93
C LEU A 419 -12.58 -16.41 12.85
N ARG A 420 -11.24 -16.38 12.75
CA ARG A 420 -10.42 -15.44 13.53
C ARG A 420 -10.75 -13.98 13.23
N MET A 421 -11.01 -13.63 11.97
CA MET A 421 -11.45 -12.28 11.61
C MET A 421 -12.79 -11.95 12.26
N ALA A 422 -13.77 -12.85 12.18
CA ALA A 422 -15.09 -12.66 12.78
C ALA A 422 -15.01 -12.52 14.32
N LEU A 423 -14.30 -13.43 15.00
CA LEU A 423 -14.12 -13.39 16.44
C LEU A 423 -13.38 -12.12 16.90
N ARG A 424 -12.36 -11.68 16.15
CA ARG A 424 -11.68 -10.41 16.47
C ARG A 424 -12.64 -9.22 16.40
N ARG A 425 -13.53 -9.17 15.39
CA ARG A 425 -14.53 -8.12 15.30
C ARG A 425 -15.54 -8.19 16.44
N GLU A 426 -16.06 -9.37 16.75
CA GLU A 426 -16.99 -9.56 17.87
C GLU A 426 -16.35 -9.12 19.19
N HIS A 427 -15.10 -9.48 19.44
CA HIS A 427 -14.36 -9.04 20.62
C HIS A 427 -14.13 -7.53 20.66
N VAL A 428 -13.88 -6.89 19.51
CA VAL A 428 -13.77 -5.42 19.42
C VAL A 428 -15.13 -4.76 19.69
N ALA A 429 -16.21 -5.24 19.07
CA ALA A 429 -17.56 -4.72 19.27
C ALA A 429 -18.05 -4.90 20.71
N ALA A 430 -17.70 -6.01 21.36
CA ALA A 430 -18.01 -6.29 22.76
C ALA A 430 -17.08 -5.58 23.76
N GLY A 431 -16.12 -4.77 23.30
CA GLY A 431 -15.13 -4.10 24.16
C GLY A 431 -14.17 -5.07 24.88
N ARG A 432 -14.13 -6.34 24.48
CA ARG A 432 -13.30 -7.41 25.08
C ARG A 432 -11.91 -7.50 24.49
N SER A 433 -11.65 -6.80 23.38
CA SER A 433 -10.32 -6.65 22.82
C SER A 433 -9.64 -5.43 23.41
N ASN A 434 -8.39 -5.59 23.88
CA ASN A 434 -7.51 -4.44 24.08
C ASN A 434 -7.45 -3.68 22.74
N GLN A 435 -7.84 -2.40 22.75
CA GLN A 435 -7.68 -1.56 21.58
C GLN A 435 -6.20 -1.58 21.18
N ARG A 436 -5.92 -1.92 19.93
CA ARG A 436 -4.55 -1.81 19.42
C ARG A 436 -4.18 -0.33 19.55
N PRO A 437 -3.13 0.04 20.29
CA PRO A 437 -2.76 1.45 20.44
C PRO A 437 -2.53 2.06 19.05
N LYS A 438 -2.99 3.30 18.85
CA LYS A 438 -2.76 4.05 17.61
C LYS A 438 -1.28 3.95 17.26
N ARG A 439 -0.97 3.70 15.97
CA ARG A 439 0.42 3.62 15.50
C ARG A 439 1.09 4.97 15.76
N LYS A 440 1.96 5.04 16.77
CA LYS A 440 2.72 6.25 17.09
C LYS A 440 3.94 6.35 16.15
N LEU A 441 4.22 7.54 15.63
CA LEU A 441 5.35 7.83 14.74
C LEU A 441 6.30 8.82 15.42
N GLY A 442 7.60 8.58 15.32
CA GLY A 442 8.63 9.51 15.83
C GLY A 442 8.64 9.65 17.36
N SER A 443 8.84 10.89 17.84
CA SER A 443 8.94 11.25 19.26
C SER A 443 7.71 10.89 20.11
N ASP A 444 6.56 10.67 19.48
CA ASP A 444 5.34 10.24 20.17
C ASP A 444 5.39 8.76 20.56
N TYR A 445 6.40 7.99 20.11
CA TYR A 445 6.64 6.63 20.57
C TYR A 445 7.01 6.62 22.06
N GLU A 446 6.01 6.53 22.92
CA GLU A 446 6.18 6.05 24.29
C GLU A 446 5.92 4.53 24.32
N PRO A 447 6.94 3.70 24.66
CA PRO A 447 6.68 2.31 25.01
C PRO A 447 5.85 2.28 26.30
N MET A 448 4.88 1.35 26.37
CA MET A 448 4.00 1.21 27.53
C MET A 448 4.80 1.18 28.85
N ALA A 449 4.34 1.95 29.84
CA ALA A 449 4.90 1.94 31.18
C ALA A 449 4.80 0.53 31.80
N PRO A 450 5.83 0.06 32.54
CA PRO A 450 5.76 -1.20 33.24
C PRO A 450 4.81 -1.06 34.42
N GLY A 451 3.57 -1.55 34.27
CA GLY A 451 2.56 -1.43 35.32
C GLY A 451 1.26 -2.22 35.15
N SER A 452 1.00 -2.87 34.01
CA SER A 452 -0.13 -3.80 33.92
C SER A 452 0.31 -5.20 34.34
N ASN A 453 0.01 -5.55 35.60
CA ASN A 453 0.23 -6.86 36.21
C ASN A 453 -0.16 -8.02 35.27
N MET A 454 0.83 -8.63 34.62
CA MET A 454 0.76 -10.04 34.25
C MET A 454 1.53 -10.81 35.31
N SER A 455 0.79 -11.55 36.14
CA SER A 455 1.34 -12.50 37.11
C SER A 455 2.25 -13.50 36.40
N ILE A 456 3.56 -13.32 36.51
CA ILE A 456 4.56 -14.30 36.11
C ILE A 456 4.50 -15.44 37.13
N ARG A 457 3.80 -16.53 36.79
CA ARG A 457 4.03 -17.81 37.46
C ARG A 457 5.35 -18.37 36.94
N SER A 458 6.34 -18.39 37.84
CA SER A 458 7.60 -19.10 37.70
C SER A 458 7.35 -20.57 37.35
N SER A 459 7.85 -21.01 36.20
CA SER A 459 8.19 -22.40 35.97
C SER A 459 9.66 -22.45 35.57
N THR A 460 10.47 -22.92 36.51
CA THR A 460 11.85 -23.38 36.31
C THR A 460 11.94 -24.30 35.09
N ARG A 461 12.73 -23.91 34.09
CA ARG A 461 13.28 -24.81 33.06
C ARG A 461 14.79 -24.63 33.00
N THR A 462 15.47 -25.75 33.16
CA THR A 462 16.89 -26.01 32.99
C THR A 462 17.38 -25.70 31.56
N PRO A 463 18.70 -25.48 31.36
CA PRO A 463 19.25 -24.94 30.13
C PRO A 463 19.32 -26.02 29.04
N ASP A 464 18.53 -25.87 27.99
CA ASP A 464 18.71 -26.61 26.73
C ASP A 464 19.52 -25.73 25.78
N GLN A 465 20.64 -26.27 25.30
CA GLN A 465 21.49 -25.70 24.28
C GLN A 465 20.70 -25.64 22.95
N HIS A 466 20.17 -24.46 22.63
CA HIS A 466 19.69 -24.16 21.29
C HIS A 466 20.67 -23.20 20.63
N HIS A 467 21.28 -23.68 19.54
CA HIS A 467 21.99 -22.87 18.57
C HIS A 467 21.07 -21.73 18.09
N ASP A 468 21.45 -20.49 18.37
CA ASP A 468 20.88 -19.31 17.72
C ASP A 468 21.23 -19.36 16.21
N PRO A 469 20.30 -18.97 15.31
CA PRO A 469 20.60 -18.93 13.89
C PRO A 469 21.64 -17.84 13.63
N ILE A 470 22.81 -18.27 13.18
CA ILE A 470 23.82 -17.41 12.59
C ILE A 470 23.18 -16.80 11.33
N PHE A 471 23.05 -15.48 11.30
CA PHE A 471 22.64 -14.75 10.11
C PHE A 471 23.90 -14.49 9.28
N ASP A 472 23.97 -15.08 8.08
CA ASP A 472 25.11 -14.96 7.18
C ASP A 472 25.24 -13.54 6.60
N ASP A 473 26.49 -13.12 6.34
CA ASP A 473 26.86 -11.81 5.76
C ASP A 473 26.28 -11.56 4.34
N ASP A 474 25.75 -12.59 3.67
CA ASP A 474 25.27 -12.58 2.27
C ASP A 474 23.89 -11.90 2.09
N ASP A 475 23.13 -11.72 3.17
CA ASP A 475 21.80 -11.10 3.13
C ASP A 475 21.84 -9.58 2.80
N SER A 476 23.01 -8.93 2.90
CA SER A 476 23.20 -7.50 2.57
C SER A 476 23.16 -7.22 1.07
N ASP A 477 23.87 -8.04 0.28
CA ASP A 477 23.83 -7.91 -1.18
C ASP A 477 22.49 -8.38 -1.74
N ALA A 478 21.89 -9.42 -1.14
CA ALA A 478 20.52 -9.83 -1.45
C ALA A 478 19.49 -8.74 -1.11
N PHE A 479 19.68 -8.00 0.00
CA PHE A 479 18.83 -6.87 0.41
C PHE A 479 18.90 -5.71 -0.60
N ARG A 480 20.11 -5.40 -1.08
CA ARG A 480 20.34 -4.34 -2.07
C ARG A 480 19.82 -4.74 -3.45
N GLN A 481 20.10 -5.97 -3.88
CA GLN A 481 19.61 -6.54 -5.13
C GLN A 481 18.08 -6.69 -5.16
N LEU A 482 17.44 -7.02 -4.03
CA LEU A 482 15.98 -7.13 -3.97
C LEU A 482 15.31 -5.75 -3.92
N GLY A 483 15.89 -4.78 -3.23
CA GLY A 483 15.45 -3.38 -3.29
C GLY A 483 15.57 -2.80 -4.70
N GLU A 484 16.72 -2.99 -5.34
CA GLU A 484 16.96 -2.61 -6.73
C GLU A 484 16.08 -3.40 -7.70
N ALA A 485 15.86 -4.71 -7.51
CA ALA A 485 14.99 -5.52 -8.35
C ALA A 485 13.51 -5.15 -8.21
N LEU A 486 13.05 -4.72 -7.03
CA LEU A 486 11.68 -4.22 -6.84
C LEU A 486 11.49 -2.84 -7.46
N VAL A 487 12.50 -1.96 -7.34
CA VAL A 487 12.53 -0.64 -8.01
C VAL A 487 12.62 -0.83 -9.52
N ASN A 488 13.49 -1.72 -10.01
CA ASN A 488 13.68 -2.03 -11.41
C ASN A 488 12.46 -2.77 -11.98
N ALA A 489 11.84 -3.73 -11.29
CA ALA A 489 10.56 -4.30 -11.73
C ALA A 489 9.44 -3.23 -11.80
N ALA A 490 9.49 -2.21 -10.94
CA ALA A 490 8.59 -1.06 -11.02
C ALA A 490 8.92 -0.10 -12.18
N ILE A 491 10.19 -0.04 -12.62
CA ILE A 491 10.71 0.73 -13.77
C ILE A 491 10.51 -0.03 -15.10
N ASP A 492 10.82 -1.31 -15.18
CA ASP A 492 10.63 -2.17 -16.37
C ASP A 492 9.15 -2.37 -16.68
N SER A 493 8.28 -2.34 -15.66
CA SER A 493 6.83 -2.28 -15.88
C SER A 493 6.30 -0.89 -16.25
N SER A 494 7.18 0.13 -16.31
CA SER A 494 6.87 1.54 -16.60
C SER A 494 7.15 1.97 -18.03
N ASP A 495 7.60 1.07 -18.92
CA ASP A 495 7.66 1.38 -20.35
C ASP A 495 6.22 1.48 -20.91
N PRO A 496 5.79 2.66 -21.38
CA PRO A 496 4.50 2.82 -22.04
C PRO A 496 4.67 2.46 -23.52
N ASP A 497 3.91 1.45 -23.96
CA ASP A 497 3.63 1.15 -25.37
C ASP A 497 4.84 0.82 -26.28
N GLN A 498 5.12 -0.47 -26.44
CA GLN A 498 5.73 -1.01 -27.67
C GLN A 498 4.96 -2.19 -28.29
N ASP A 499 3.73 -2.46 -27.86
CA ASP A 499 2.90 -3.51 -28.49
C ASP A 499 1.51 -2.98 -28.88
N LEU A 500 1.49 -1.91 -29.67
CA LEU A 500 0.32 -1.49 -30.46
C LEU A 500 0.77 -0.77 -31.75
N ASP A 501 1.62 -1.41 -32.56
CA ASP A 501 1.57 -1.24 -34.03
C ASP A 501 2.46 -2.27 -34.73
N ALA A 502 1.86 -3.42 -35.04
CA ALA A 502 2.27 -4.26 -36.15
C ALA A 502 1.01 -5.00 -36.59
N GLY A 503 0.27 -4.38 -37.51
CA GLY A 503 -0.73 -5.08 -38.28
C GLY A 503 -0.02 -6.04 -39.21
N ASP A 504 -0.08 -7.34 -38.90
CA ASP A 504 0.16 -8.38 -39.90
C ASP A 504 -1.19 -8.76 -40.50
N GLU A 505 -1.40 -8.31 -41.74
CA GLU A 505 -2.37 -8.90 -42.65
C GLU A 505 -2.03 -10.39 -42.85
N PRO A 506 -3.03 -11.28 -43.02
CA PRO A 506 -2.77 -12.70 -43.18
C PRO A 506 -2.21 -12.98 -44.59
N GLU A 507 -0.91 -13.25 -44.70
CA GLU A 507 -0.32 -13.83 -45.91
C GLU A 507 -0.74 -15.30 -46.06
N GLU A 508 -1.28 -15.62 -47.24
CA GLU A 508 -1.60 -16.96 -47.71
C GLU A 508 -0.35 -17.87 -47.77
N PRO A 509 -0.50 -19.20 -47.56
CA PRO A 509 0.63 -20.11 -47.57
C PRO A 509 1.10 -20.38 -49.01
N THR A 510 2.33 -19.99 -49.32
CA THR A 510 3.01 -20.33 -50.57
C THR A 510 3.64 -21.73 -50.49
N GLU A 511 3.14 -22.63 -51.34
CA GLU A 511 3.69 -23.97 -51.59
C GLU A 511 5.05 -23.91 -52.31
N ALA A 512 5.98 -24.78 -51.91
CA ALA A 512 7.26 -24.99 -52.57
C ALA A 512 7.10 -25.84 -53.86
N PRO A 513 7.93 -25.61 -54.91
CA PRO A 513 7.67 -26.17 -56.23
C PRO A 513 8.28 -27.57 -56.43
N GLY A 514 7.48 -28.50 -56.95
CA GLY A 514 7.92 -29.72 -57.63
C GLY A 514 7.63 -29.64 -59.14
N PRO A 515 8.45 -30.23 -60.03
CA PRO A 515 8.51 -29.80 -61.42
C PRO A 515 7.66 -30.62 -62.41
N SER A 516 7.52 -30.03 -63.60
CA SER A 516 7.16 -30.58 -64.92
C SER A 516 5.67 -30.72 -65.32
N ALA A 517 5.31 -29.94 -66.34
CA ALA A 517 4.06 -29.94 -67.14
C ALA A 517 4.17 -30.92 -68.34
N PRO A 518 3.21 -30.97 -69.29
CA PRO A 518 1.74 -30.83 -69.24
C PRO A 518 1.02 -32.03 -69.89
N ALA A 519 -0.29 -32.20 -69.65
CA ALA A 519 -1.17 -32.86 -70.62
C ALA A 519 -2.61 -32.34 -70.50
N SER A 520 -3.15 -32.03 -71.67
CA SER A 520 -4.44 -31.43 -72.00
C SER A 520 -5.64 -32.36 -71.86
N ALA A 521 -6.82 -31.72 -71.74
CA ALA A 521 -8.08 -32.01 -72.44
C ALA A 521 -9.26 -32.57 -71.64
N ASP A 522 -10.41 -31.96 -71.98
CA ASP A 522 -11.80 -32.43 -72.01
C ASP A 522 -12.66 -32.36 -70.73
N TRP A 523 -13.62 -31.43 -70.64
CA TRP A 523 -14.98 -31.39 -71.23
C TRP A 523 -16.05 -32.17 -70.42
N ALA A 524 -16.77 -31.39 -69.59
CA ALA A 524 -18.25 -31.32 -69.52
C ALA A 524 -19.03 -32.53 -68.89
N PRO A 525 -20.34 -32.36 -68.55
CA PRO A 525 -20.88 -32.69 -67.23
C PRO A 525 -21.97 -33.78 -67.25
N SER A 526 -22.41 -34.25 -66.08
CA SER A 526 -23.74 -34.86 -65.94
C SER A 526 -24.31 -34.73 -64.53
N SER A 527 -25.46 -34.06 -64.50
CA SER A 527 -26.47 -33.98 -63.46
C SER A 527 -27.19 -35.32 -63.22
N HIS A 528 -27.63 -35.55 -61.97
CA HIS A 528 -28.95 -36.08 -61.55
C HIS A 528 -28.98 -36.00 -60.01
N GLY A 529 -29.89 -35.29 -59.34
CA GLY A 529 -31.02 -34.46 -59.76
C GLY A 529 -31.49 -33.59 -58.60
#